data_AF-A0A4V1TNZ3-F1
#
_entry.id   AF-A0A4V1TNZ3-F1
#
_cell.length_a   1.000
_cell.length_b   1.000
_cell.length_c   1.000
_cell.angle_alpha   90.00
_cell.angle_beta   90.00
_cell.angle_gamma   90.00
#
_symmetry.space_group_name_H-M   'P 1'
#
loop_
_entity.id
_entity.type
_entity.pdbx_description
1 polymer ?
#
loop_
_entity_poly.entity_id
_entity_poly.type
_entity_poly.pdbx_seq_one_letter_code
_entity_poly.pdbx_strand_id
1 'polypeptide(L)'
;MTATAPATSPHVMNTYGRLPIALERGQGVRVWDVNGKQYLDALGGIAVNTLGHNHPKLVPALQEQIAKLIHSSNYYHVPLQEQLAAQLVERSGMTNVFFCNSGLEANEAALKLARKFGHDKGIDKPVVVVYEKAFHGRSIATLSATGNPKVQAGFGPLVEGFIRVPMNDIEAIKKATEGNPNVVAVFFETIQGEGGVNP
;
A
#
# COMPACT_ATOMS: atom_id res chain seq x y z
N MET A 1 -16.47 15.48 37.49
CA MET A 1 -16.07 15.29 36.08
C MET A 1 -14.58 15.48 36.00
N THR A 2 -13.81 14.39 36.06
CA THR A 2 -12.36 14.44 35.95
C THR A 2 -12.00 14.73 34.50
N ALA A 3 -11.37 15.89 34.27
CA ALA A 3 -10.81 16.22 32.96
C ALA A 3 -9.78 15.15 32.60
N THR A 4 -10.05 14.40 31.53
CA THR A 4 -9.13 13.35 31.06
C THR A 4 -8.01 14.03 30.28
N ALA A 5 -6.77 13.69 30.62
CA ALA A 5 -5.61 14.25 29.93
C ALA A 5 -5.66 13.88 28.44
N PRO A 6 -5.31 14.80 27.52
CA PRO A 6 -5.28 14.51 26.10
C PRO A 6 -4.31 13.35 25.79
N ALA A 7 -4.67 12.53 24.81
CA ALA A 7 -3.80 11.45 24.34
C ALA A 7 -2.45 12.03 23.86
N THR A 8 -1.33 11.51 24.38
CA THR A 8 0.02 11.92 23.96
C THR A 8 0.89 10.71 23.63
N SER A 9 1.94 10.92 22.82
CA SER A 9 2.88 9.87 22.42
C SER A 9 4.33 10.41 22.42
N PRO A 10 4.86 10.84 23.59
CA PRO A 10 6.15 11.54 23.67
C PRO A 10 7.35 10.67 23.24
N HIS A 11 7.20 9.35 23.24
CA HIS A 11 8.24 8.39 22.86
C HIS A 11 8.07 7.86 21.41
N VAL A 12 7.19 8.45 20.61
CA VAL A 12 6.97 8.06 19.21
C VAL A 12 7.39 9.22 18.30
N MET A 13 8.12 8.93 17.23
CA MET A 13 8.50 9.95 16.25
C MET A 13 7.26 10.68 15.71
N ASN A 14 7.37 12.00 15.58
CA ASN A 14 6.28 12.86 15.13
C ASN A 14 6.11 12.85 13.60
N THR A 15 5.75 11.69 13.05
CA THR A 15 5.59 11.46 11.61
C THR A 15 4.14 11.58 11.11
N TYR A 16 3.19 11.89 12.00
CA TYR A 16 1.75 11.99 11.70
C TYR A 16 1.08 13.11 12.49
N GLY A 17 0.17 13.84 11.84
CA GLY A 17 -0.74 14.78 12.50
C GLY A 17 -1.88 14.04 13.21
N ARG A 18 -1.63 13.56 14.43
CA ARG A 18 -2.59 12.75 15.19
C ARG A 18 -3.73 13.61 15.75
N LEU A 19 -4.96 13.08 15.69
CA LEU A 19 -6.09 13.60 16.46
C LEU A 19 -5.88 13.28 17.95
N PRO A 20 -6.39 14.11 18.88
CA PRO A 20 -6.23 13.91 20.32
C PRO A 20 -7.20 12.84 20.88
N ILE A 21 -7.27 11.68 20.21
CA ILE A 21 -8.14 10.54 20.56
C ILE A 21 -7.27 9.29 20.71
N ALA A 22 -7.42 8.55 21.81
CA ALA A 22 -6.77 7.26 22.02
C ALA A 22 -7.81 6.14 21.99
N LEU A 23 -7.82 5.35 20.91
CA LEU A 23 -8.72 4.21 20.75
C LEU A 23 -8.18 2.97 21.48
N GLU A 24 -9.06 2.22 22.16
CA GLU A 24 -8.68 1.01 22.90
C GLU A 24 -9.42 -0.26 22.43
N ARG A 25 -10.61 -0.13 21.83
CA ARG A 25 -11.45 -1.27 21.46
C ARG A 25 -12.19 -0.99 20.16
N GLY A 26 -12.38 -2.03 19.34
CA GLY A 26 -13.23 -2.00 18.16
C GLY A 26 -14.14 -3.22 18.04
N GLN A 27 -15.32 -3.05 17.45
CA GLN A 27 -16.27 -4.12 17.12
C GLN A 27 -17.11 -3.70 15.91
N GLY A 28 -17.07 -4.49 14.83
CA GLY A 28 -17.72 -4.16 13.57
C GLY A 28 -17.26 -2.79 13.07
N VAL A 29 -18.20 -1.86 12.87
CA VAL A 29 -17.93 -0.48 12.41
C VAL A 29 -17.76 0.52 13.56
N ARG A 30 -17.68 0.06 14.82
CA ARG A 30 -17.59 0.93 16.00
C ARG A 30 -16.22 0.81 16.65
N VAL A 31 -15.75 1.92 17.20
CA VAL A 31 -14.56 1.98 18.06
C VAL A 31 -14.87 2.76 19.34
N TRP A 32 -14.12 2.47 20.40
CA TRP A 32 -14.23 3.13 21.70
C TRP A 32 -12.87 3.69 22.10
N ASP A 33 -12.86 4.91 22.62
CA ASP A 33 -11.66 5.48 23.23
C ASP A 33 -11.48 5.01 24.68
N VAL A 34 -10.30 5.29 25.25
CA VAL A 34 -9.93 4.96 26.64
C VAL A 34 -10.83 5.59 27.70
N ASN A 35 -11.69 6.54 27.32
CA ASN A 35 -12.68 7.17 28.20
C ASN A 35 -14.07 6.55 28.02
N GLY A 36 -14.18 5.48 27.22
CA GLY A 36 -15.42 4.77 26.93
C GLY A 36 -16.30 5.43 25.87
N LYS A 37 -15.89 6.55 25.25
CA LYS A 37 -16.71 7.19 24.22
C LYS A 37 -16.68 6.37 22.94
N GLN A 38 -17.86 6.13 22.38
CA GLN A 38 -18.05 5.36 21.17
C GLN A 38 -18.05 6.26 19.92
N TYR A 39 -17.46 5.76 18.84
CA TYR A 39 -17.42 6.41 17.53
C TYR A 39 -17.90 5.45 16.43
N LEU A 40 -18.41 6.00 15.34
CA LEU A 40 -18.46 5.29 14.06
C LEU A 40 -17.08 5.40 13.40
N ASP A 41 -16.48 4.28 13.02
CA ASP A 41 -15.26 4.28 12.22
C ASP A 41 -15.62 4.31 10.74
N ALA A 42 -15.68 5.51 10.18
CA ALA A 42 -15.90 5.75 8.75
C ALA A 42 -14.59 5.80 7.94
N LEU A 43 -13.43 5.66 8.60
CA LEU A 43 -12.12 5.67 7.94
C LEU A 43 -11.61 4.24 7.70
N GLY A 44 -11.94 3.31 8.59
CA GLY A 44 -11.56 1.90 8.49
C GLY A 44 -10.05 1.70 8.48
N GLY A 45 -9.29 2.55 9.17
CA GLY A 45 -7.82 2.52 9.10
C GLY A 45 -7.27 2.82 7.71
N ILE A 46 -7.91 3.73 6.97
CA ILE A 46 -7.59 4.04 5.56
C ILE A 46 -7.89 2.80 4.70
N ALA A 47 -9.16 2.36 4.75
CA ALA A 47 -9.68 1.20 4.02
C ALA A 47 -8.99 -0.16 4.30
N VAL A 48 -8.31 -0.31 5.44
CA VAL A 48 -7.69 -1.59 5.87
C VAL A 48 -8.71 -2.52 6.52
N ASN A 49 -9.54 -2.01 7.42
CA ASN A 49 -10.46 -2.79 8.24
C ASN A 49 -11.78 -3.07 7.50
N THR A 50 -11.70 -3.62 6.28
CA THR A 50 -12.87 -3.85 5.39
C THR A 50 -13.87 -4.88 5.94
N LEU A 51 -13.42 -5.79 6.80
CA LEU A 51 -14.28 -6.74 7.53
C LEU A 51 -14.82 -6.17 8.86
N GLY A 52 -14.47 -4.93 9.19
CA GLY A 52 -14.68 -4.34 10.51
C GLY A 52 -13.74 -4.87 11.58
N HIS A 53 -13.82 -4.26 12.76
CA HIS A 53 -13.02 -4.62 13.93
C HIS A 53 -13.55 -5.88 14.61
N ASN A 54 -12.66 -6.71 15.16
CA ASN A 54 -13.00 -7.94 15.88
C ASN A 54 -13.97 -8.87 15.11
N HIS A 55 -13.67 -9.13 13.83
CA HIS A 55 -14.52 -9.97 12.99
C HIS A 55 -14.53 -11.43 13.51
N PRO A 56 -15.71 -12.04 13.73
CA PRO A 56 -15.85 -13.29 14.48
C PRO A 56 -15.22 -14.52 13.79
N LYS A 57 -14.89 -14.43 12.50
CA LYS A 57 -14.14 -15.48 11.79
C LYS A 57 -12.64 -15.18 11.68
N LEU A 58 -12.26 -13.90 11.65
CA LEU A 58 -10.86 -13.52 11.41
C LEU A 58 -10.02 -13.70 12.67
N VAL A 59 -10.54 -13.22 13.81
CA VAL A 59 -9.81 -13.27 15.08
C VAL A 59 -9.53 -14.71 15.53
N PRO A 60 -10.52 -15.62 15.55
CA PRO A 60 -10.24 -17.02 15.92
C PRO A 60 -9.27 -17.73 14.97
N ALA A 61 -9.38 -17.49 13.65
CA ALA A 61 -8.48 -18.09 12.66
C ALA A 61 -7.01 -17.64 12.87
N LEU A 62 -6.79 -16.36 13.17
CA LEU A 62 -5.47 -15.85 13.52
C LEU A 62 -4.96 -16.46 14.83
N GLN A 63 -5.77 -16.49 15.88
CA GLN A 63 -5.38 -17.09 17.17
C GLN A 63 -4.98 -18.56 17.03
N GLU A 64 -5.76 -19.34 16.27
CA GLU A 64 -5.45 -20.74 15.99
C GLU A 64 -4.12 -20.90 15.25
N GLN A 65 -3.88 -20.11 14.19
CA GLN A 65 -2.64 -20.21 13.43
C GLN A 65 -1.42 -19.75 14.23
N ILE A 66 -1.58 -18.69 15.05
CA ILE A 66 -0.51 -18.18 15.92
C ILE A 66 -0.03 -19.26 16.90
N ALA A 67 -0.96 -20.03 17.47
CA ALA A 67 -0.61 -21.13 18.37
C ALA A 67 0.09 -22.32 17.68
N LYS A 68 0.01 -22.41 16.34
CA LYS A 68 0.64 -23.48 15.55
C LYS A 68 2.01 -23.05 15.01
N LEU A 69 2.04 -22.02 14.16
CA LEU A 69 3.25 -21.52 13.51
C LEU A 69 2.98 -20.17 12.84
N ILE A 70 3.77 -19.15 13.21
CA ILE A 70 3.65 -17.80 12.62
C ILE A 70 4.66 -17.51 11.51
N HIS A 71 5.83 -18.14 11.53
CA HIS A 71 6.91 -17.82 10.59
C HIS A 71 7.89 -19.00 10.45
N SER A 72 8.23 -19.33 9.20
CA SER A 72 9.18 -20.41 8.86
C SER A 72 10.26 -19.98 7.88
N SER A 73 10.34 -18.69 7.49
CA SER A 73 11.04 -18.23 6.27
C SER A 73 10.44 -18.81 4.97
N ASN A 74 11.01 -18.42 3.82
CA ASN A 74 10.60 -18.86 2.49
C ASN A 74 11.33 -20.15 2.02
N TYR A 75 12.19 -20.75 2.84
CA TYR A 75 12.89 -22.00 2.48
C TYR A 75 12.02 -23.25 2.58
N TYR A 76 10.90 -23.18 3.29
CA TYR A 76 9.96 -24.28 3.43
C TYR A 76 8.64 -23.94 2.75
N HIS A 77 7.93 -24.97 2.30
CA HIS A 77 6.57 -24.80 1.80
C HIS A 77 5.62 -24.41 2.92
N VAL A 78 4.72 -23.46 2.63
CA VAL A 78 3.69 -22.99 3.55
C VAL A 78 2.31 -23.34 2.97
N PRO A 79 1.66 -24.43 3.43
CA PRO A 79 0.41 -24.91 2.80
C PRO A 79 -0.73 -23.89 2.77
N LEU A 80 -0.88 -23.06 3.81
CA LEU A 80 -1.89 -22.00 3.83
C LEU A 80 -1.58 -20.86 2.83
N GLN A 81 -0.30 -20.61 2.53
CA GLN A 81 0.11 -19.66 1.51
C GLN A 81 -0.33 -20.14 0.12
N GLU A 82 -0.14 -21.43 -0.19
CA GLU A 82 -0.58 -22.03 -1.45
C GLU A 82 -2.11 -22.02 -1.58
N GLN A 83 -2.83 -22.36 -0.51
CA GLN A 83 -4.31 -22.30 -0.52
C GLN A 83 -4.83 -20.89 -0.80
N LEU A 84 -4.16 -19.86 -0.28
CA LEU A 84 -4.49 -18.47 -0.59
C LEU A 84 -4.08 -18.08 -2.02
N ALA A 85 -2.90 -18.52 -2.47
CA ALA A 85 -2.40 -18.26 -3.82
C ALA A 85 -3.37 -18.79 -4.89
N ALA A 86 -3.84 -20.03 -4.72
CA ALA A 86 -4.81 -20.66 -5.63
C ALA A 86 -6.10 -19.83 -5.75
N GLN A 87 -6.66 -19.37 -4.63
CA GLN A 87 -7.86 -18.52 -4.63
C GLN A 87 -7.63 -17.16 -5.29
N LEU A 88 -6.45 -16.56 -5.12
CA LEU A 88 -6.10 -15.28 -5.74
C LEU A 88 -5.89 -15.43 -7.25
N VAL A 89 -5.24 -16.50 -7.69
CA VAL A 89 -5.03 -16.84 -9.11
C VAL A 89 -6.38 -17.05 -9.80
N GLU A 90 -7.28 -17.83 -9.21
CA GLU A 90 -8.63 -18.07 -9.75
C GLU A 90 -9.39 -16.75 -9.96
N ARG A 91 -9.31 -15.82 -8.99
CA ARG A 91 -10.05 -14.55 -9.02
C ARG A 91 -9.44 -13.50 -9.93
N SER A 92 -8.13 -13.50 -10.07
CA SER A 92 -7.39 -12.47 -10.82
C SER A 92 -7.14 -12.85 -12.28
N GLY A 93 -7.22 -14.14 -12.62
CA GLY A 93 -6.82 -14.65 -13.94
C GLY A 93 -5.31 -14.64 -14.17
N MET A 94 -4.51 -14.38 -13.13
CA MET A 94 -3.04 -14.44 -13.17
C MET A 94 -2.55 -15.88 -12.95
N THR A 95 -1.25 -16.15 -13.09
CA THR A 95 -0.71 -17.51 -12.92
C THR A 95 -0.12 -17.78 -11.52
N ASN A 96 0.41 -16.75 -10.85
CA ASN A 96 1.14 -16.89 -9.59
C ASN A 96 0.99 -15.64 -8.73
N VAL A 97 1.30 -15.77 -7.43
CA VAL A 97 1.23 -14.68 -6.45
C VAL A 97 2.58 -14.50 -5.76
N PHE A 98 2.99 -13.24 -5.59
CA PHE A 98 4.06 -12.86 -4.68
C PHE A 98 3.46 -12.28 -3.39
N PHE A 99 3.82 -12.84 -2.24
CA PHE A 99 3.37 -12.35 -0.93
C PHE A 99 4.43 -11.45 -0.30
N CYS A 100 3.97 -10.34 0.26
CA CYS A 100 4.77 -9.39 1.03
C CYS A 100 3.92 -8.80 2.17
N ASN A 101 4.48 -7.89 2.95
CA ASN A 101 3.88 -7.44 4.20
C ASN A 101 3.14 -6.11 4.06
N SER A 102 3.51 -5.31 3.05
CA SER A 102 2.98 -3.96 2.88
C SER A 102 2.75 -3.60 1.42
N GLY A 103 1.87 -2.63 1.17
CA GLY A 103 1.60 -2.13 -0.18
C GLY A 103 2.85 -1.57 -0.88
N LEU A 104 3.77 -0.94 -0.13
CA LEU A 104 5.01 -0.44 -0.71
C LEU A 104 5.94 -1.59 -1.16
N GLU A 105 5.98 -2.72 -0.44
CA GLU A 105 6.77 -3.89 -0.86
C GLU A 105 6.17 -4.55 -2.11
N ALA A 106 4.83 -4.62 -2.20
CA ALA A 106 4.14 -5.08 -3.40
C ALA A 106 4.50 -4.19 -4.61
N ASN A 107 4.51 -2.87 -4.41
CA ASN A 107 4.84 -1.90 -5.45
C ASN A 107 6.33 -1.95 -5.84
N GLU A 108 7.25 -2.10 -4.88
CA GLU A 108 8.67 -2.36 -5.15
C GLU A 108 8.85 -3.63 -6.00
N ALA A 109 8.15 -4.72 -5.66
CA ALA A 109 8.20 -5.96 -6.44
C ALA A 109 7.69 -5.74 -7.87
N ALA A 110 6.57 -5.04 -8.06
CA ALA A 110 6.03 -4.70 -9.37
C ALA A 110 7.01 -3.85 -10.20
N LEU A 111 7.60 -2.82 -9.60
CA LEU A 111 8.60 -1.96 -10.25
C LEU A 111 9.85 -2.75 -10.65
N LYS A 112 10.33 -3.65 -9.78
CA LYS A 112 11.46 -4.53 -10.09
C LYS A 112 11.15 -5.50 -11.22
N LEU A 113 9.95 -6.09 -11.25
CA LEU A 113 9.52 -6.98 -12.33
C LEU A 113 9.45 -6.23 -13.66
N ALA A 114 8.89 -5.03 -13.69
CA ALA A 114 8.84 -4.20 -14.90
C ALA A 114 10.25 -3.84 -15.42
N ARG A 115 11.15 -3.42 -14.54
CA ARG A 115 12.54 -3.12 -14.92
C ARG A 115 13.29 -4.36 -15.41
N LYS A 116 13.16 -5.48 -14.69
CA LYS A 116 13.77 -6.75 -15.11
C LYS A 116 13.25 -7.19 -16.48
N PHE A 117 11.94 -7.09 -16.71
CA PHE A 117 11.36 -7.38 -18.02
C PHE A 117 11.99 -6.54 -19.14
N GLY A 118 12.20 -5.24 -18.91
CA GLY A 118 12.89 -4.38 -19.87
C GLY A 118 14.32 -4.81 -20.16
N HIS A 119 15.10 -5.05 -19.11
CA HIS A 119 16.48 -5.51 -19.26
C HIS A 119 16.57 -6.85 -19.98
N ASP A 120 15.68 -7.80 -19.66
CA ASP A 120 15.61 -9.11 -20.35
C ASP A 120 15.23 -8.96 -21.83
N LYS A 121 14.63 -7.83 -22.23
CA LYS A 121 14.33 -7.44 -23.63
C LYS A 121 15.43 -6.59 -24.28
N GLY A 122 16.56 -6.37 -23.60
CA GLY A 122 17.69 -5.58 -24.11
C GLY A 122 17.53 -4.07 -23.94
N ILE A 123 16.58 -3.61 -23.13
CA ILE A 123 16.43 -2.18 -22.80
C ILE A 123 17.46 -1.82 -21.72
N ASP A 124 18.39 -0.93 -22.05
CA ASP A 124 19.44 -0.47 -21.13
C ASP A 124 18.87 0.37 -19.97
N LYS A 125 17.88 1.23 -20.26
CA LYS A 125 17.26 2.14 -19.28
C LYS A 125 15.74 2.04 -19.24
N PRO A 126 15.18 0.96 -18.65
CA PRO A 126 13.74 0.81 -18.52
C PRO A 126 13.10 1.96 -17.74
N VAL A 127 12.01 2.53 -18.27
CA VAL A 127 11.25 3.61 -17.62
C VAL A 127 9.80 3.22 -17.40
N VAL A 128 9.23 3.71 -16.31
CA VAL A 128 7.83 3.47 -15.91
C VAL A 128 7.07 4.77 -15.97
N VAL A 129 5.91 4.78 -16.63
CA VAL A 129 4.99 5.92 -16.60
C VAL A 129 4.24 5.92 -15.27
N VAL A 130 4.21 7.05 -14.58
CA VAL A 130 3.52 7.28 -13.31
C VAL A 130 2.71 8.58 -13.38
N TYR A 131 1.80 8.77 -12.43
CA TYR A 131 0.86 9.89 -12.47
C TYR A 131 1.20 10.96 -11.42
N GLU A 132 0.83 12.20 -11.73
CA GLU A 132 0.74 13.26 -10.73
C GLU A 132 -0.22 12.87 -9.61
N LYS A 133 0.02 13.36 -8.38
CA LYS A 133 -0.79 13.10 -7.18
C LYS A 133 -0.90 11.63 -6.73
N ALA A 134 -0.25 10.70 -7.43
CA ALA A 134 -0.26 9.29 -7.06
C ALA A 134 0.41 9.02 -5.71
N PHE A 135 0.02 7.94 -5.04
CA PHE A 135 0.66 7.46 -3.81
C PHE A 135 0.98 5.96 -3.90
N HIS A 136 2.27 5.62 -3.88
CA HIS A 136 2.73 4.24 -4.07
C HIS A 136 3.57 3.70 -2.90
N GLY A 137 3.83 4.51 -1.88
CA GLY A 137 4.60 4.10 -0.71
C GLY A 137 5.65 5.12 -0.31
N ARG A 138 6.46 4.72 0.67
CA ARG A 138 7.48 5.59 1.30
C ARG A 138 8.89 4.99 1.29
N SER A 139 9.12 3.86 0.61
CA SER A 139 10.50 3.43 0.29
C SER A 139 11.08 4.35 -0.77
N ILE A 140 12.41 4.42 -0.92
CA ILE A 140 13.04 5.36 -1.85
C ILE A 140 12.53 5.20 -3.29
N ALA A 141 12.32 3.97 -3.81
CA ALA A 141 11.79 3.81 -5.18
C ALA A 141 10.28 4.10 -5.27
N THR A 142 9.46 3.65 -4.30
CA THR A 142 8.01 3.95 -4.32
C THR A 142 7.71 5.43 -4.04
N LEU A 143 8.55 6.10 -3.26
CA LEU A 143 8.55 7.54 -3.06
C LEU A 143 8.90 8.29 -4.35
N SER A 144 9.83 7.74 -5.14
CA SER A 144 10.20 8.28 -6.45
C SER A 144 9.08 8.15 -7.47
N ALA A 145 8.30 7.06 -7.40
CA ALA A 145 7.09 6.85 -8.19
C ALA A 145 5.92 7.75 -7.75
N THR A 146 5.77 7.99 -6.43
CA THR A 146 4.74 8.84 -5.82
C THR A 146 4.77 10.26 -6.37
N GLY A 147 3.60 10.85 -6.62
CA GLY A 147 3.42 12.14 -7.28
C GLY A 147 3.22 13.33 -6.32
N ASN A 148 3.86 13.33 -5.15
CA ASN A 148 3.67 14.35 -4.11
C ASN A 148 5.02 14.98 -3.67
N PRO A 149 5.35 16.20 -4.13
CA PRO A 149 6.61 16.87 -3.78
C PRO A 149 6.81 17.10 -2.27
N LYS A 150 5.72 17.29 -1.51
CA LYS A 150 5.82 17.48 -0.05
C LYS A 150 6.32 16.23 0.66
N VAL A 151 5.95 15.05 0.17
CA VAL A 151 6.38 13.76 0.76
C VAL A 151 7.82 13.43 0.32
N GLN A 152 8.26 13.92 -0.83
CA GLN A 152 9.61 13.71 -1.37
C GLN A 152 10.68 14.65 -0.77
N ALA A 153 10.27 15.83 -0.29
CA ALA A 153 11.20 16.85 0.19
C ALA A 153 12.12 16.32 1.30
N GLY A 154 13.44 16.49 1.10
CA GLY A 154 14.46 16.07 2.06
C GLY A 154 15.04 14.66 1.86
N PHE A 155 14.52 13.87 0.91
CA PHE A 155 14.97 12.49 0.66
C PHE A 155 15.76 12.29 -0.66
N GLY A 156 16.17 13.38 -1.30
CA GLY A 156 16.94 13.31 -2.55
C GLY A 156 18.38 12.80 -2.35
N PRO A 157 19.03 12.26 -3.41
CA PRO A 157 18.50 12.05 -4.76
C PRO A 157 17.50 10.88 -4.83
N LEU A 158 16.47 11.03 -5.68
CA LEU A 158 15.44 10.01 -5.91
C LEU A 158 15.86 9.01 -7.00
N VAL A 159 15.20 7.86 -7.05
CA VAL A 159 15.42 6.84 -8.08
C VAL A 159 14.92 7.37 -9.43
N GLU A 160 15.78 7.32 -10.44
CA GLU A 160 15.45 7.70 -11.82
C GLU A 160 14.57 6.64 -12.52
N GLY A 161 14.16 6.95 -13.76
CA GLY A 161 13.42 6.03 -14.61
C GLY A 161 11.90 6.11 -14.46
N PHE A 162 11.37 7.29 -14.10
CA PHE A 162 9.93 7.56 -14.03
C PHE A 162 9.55 8.70 -14.97
N ILE A 163 8.60 8.46 -15.86
CA ILE A 163 7.97 9.50 -16.70
C ILE A 163 6.65 9.88 -16.05
N ARG A 164 6.47 11.15 -15.68
CA ARG A 164 5.27 11.59 -14.98
C ARG A 164 4.28 12.26 -15.93
N VAL A 165 3.01 11.87 -15.84
CA VAL A 165 1.91 12.40 -16.65
C VAL A 165 0.77 12.93 -15.77
N PRO A 166 -0.06 13.87 -16.28
CA PRO A 166 -1.28 14.29 -15.59
C PRO A 166 -2.25 13.13 -15.37
N MET A 167 -3.04 13.23 -14.29
CA MET A 167 -4.14 12.31 -14.00
C MET A 167 -5.25 12.42 -15.04
N ASN A 168 -5.88 11.28 -15.39
CA ASN A 168 -7.02 11.19 -16.30
C ASN A 168 -6.77 11.79 -17.71
N ASP A 169 -5.51 11.75 -18.18
CA ASP A 169 -5.13 12.24 -19.51
C ASP A 169 -4.50 11.13 -20.37
N ILE A 170 -5.32 10.51 -21.22
CA ILE A 170 -4.88 9.46 -22.14
C ILE A 170 -3.95 9.97 -23.23
N GLU A 171 -4.10 11.23 -23.65
CA GLU A 171 -3.25 11.82 -24.68
C GLU A 171 -1.84 12.08 -24.14
N ALA A 172 -1.73 12.49 -22.88
CA ALA A 172 -0.44 12.59 -22.21
C ALA A 172 0.27 11.23 -22.10
N ILE A 173 -0.46 10.14 -21.83
CA ILE A 173 0.11 8.78 -21.82
C ILE A 173 0.60 8.38 -23.21
N LYS A 174 -0.21 8.60 -24.26
CA LYS A 174 0.20 8.32 -25.65
C LYS A 174 1.46 9.08 -25.99
N LYS A 175 1.51 10.38 -25.73
CA LYS A 175 2.68 11.22 -25.97
C LYS A 175 3.92 10.78 -25.19
N ALA A 176 3.75 10.29 -23.96
CA ALA A 176 4.84 9.79 -23.13
C ALA A 176 5.42 8.44 -23.61
N THR A 177 4.61 7.66 -24.32
CA THR A 177 4.96 6.27 -24.72
C THR A 177 5.24 6.10 -26.21
N GLU A 178 4.68 6.95 -27.06
CA GLU A 178 4.82 6.86 -28.52
C GLU A 178 6.29 6.93 -28.96
N GLY A 179 6.72 5.90 -29.69
CA GLY A 179 8.09 5.79 -30.19
C GLY A 179 9.18 5.62 -29.12
N ASN A 180 8.82 5.45 -27.84
CA ASN A 180 9.78 5.31 -26.76
C ASN A 180 10.01 3.83 -26.40
N PRO A 181 11.11 3.21 -26.89
CA PRO A 181 11.37 1.79 -26.66
C PRO A 181 11.74 1.47 -25.21
N ASN A 182 12.00 2.48 -24.37
CA ASN A 182 12.41 2.27 -22.98
C ASN A 182 11.23 2.04 -22.04
N VAL A 183 9.99 2.33 -22.45
CA VAL A 183 8.82 2.22 -21.56
C VAL A 183 8.46 0.76 -21.33
N VAL A 184 8.43 0.34 -20.07
CA VAL A 184 8.13 -1.05 -19.68
C VAL A 184 6.81 -1.23 -18.94
N ALA A 185 6.25 -0.15 -18.38
CA ALA A 185 5.00 -0.21 -17.65
C ALA A 185 4.33 1.17 -17.55
N VAL A 186 3.01 1.14 -17.38
CA VAL A 186 2.20 2.26 -16.88
C VAL A 186 1.71 1.86 -15.49
N PHE A 187 2.06 2.64 -14.47
CA PHE A 187 1.78 2.33 -13.08
C PHE A 187 0.85 3.39 -12.48
N PHE A 188 -0.36 2.97 -12.12
CA PHE A 188 -1.46 3.86 -11.77
C PHE A 188 -2.44 3.25 -10.76
N GLU A 189 -3.22 4.13 -10.15
CA GLU A 189 -4.34 3.80 -9.27
C GLU A 189 -5.64 3.90 -10.07
N THR A 190 -6.55 2.94 -9.93
CA THR A 190 -7.86 3.01 -10.60
C THR A 190 -8.72 4.17 -10.10
N ILE A 191 -8.58 4.51 -8.82
CA ILE A 191 -9.09 5.72 -8.18
C ILE A 191 -7.95 6.20 -7.28
N GLN A 192 -7.52 7.46 -7.43
CA GLN A 192 -6.46 7.98 -6.55
C GLN A 192 -7.01 8.24 -5.15
N GLY A 193 -6.56 7.45 -4.18
CA GLY A 193 -7.02 7.56 -2.79
C GLY A 193 -6.48 8.82 -2.12
N GLU A 194 -5.19 8.81 -1.79
CA GLU A 194 -4.48 9.93 -1.15
C GLU A 194 -4.47 11.20 -2.00
N GLY A 195 -4.61 11.07 -3.32
CA GLY A 195 -4.72 12.19 -4.27
C GLY A 195 -6.01 13.01 -4.14
N GLY A 196 -6.96 12.58 -3.30
CA GLY A 196 -8.21 13.28 -3.03
C GLY A 196 -9.47 12.55 -3.45
N VAL A 197 -9.44 11.21 -3.58
CA VAL A 197 -10.54 10.38 -4.10
C VAL A 197 -10.98 10.87 -5.49
N ASN A 198 -10.03 10.83 -6.43
CA ASN A 198 -10.28 11.22 -7.82
C ASN A 198 -10.59 9.97 -8.67
N PRO A 199 -11.82 9.82 -9.18
CA PRO A 199 -12.19 8.73 -10.08
C PRO A 199 -11.76 8.96 -11.53
#